data_AF-A0A2G9MRB2-F1
#
_entry.id   AF-A0A2G9MRB2-F1
#
_cell.length_a   1.000
_cell.length_b   1.000
_cell.length_c   1.000
_cell.angle_alpha   90.00
_cell.angle_beta   90.00
_cell.angle_gamma   90.00
#
_symmetry.space_group_name_H-M   'P 1'
#
loop_
_entity.id
_entity.type
_entity.pdbx_description
1 polymer ?
#
loop_
_entity_poly.entity_id
_entity_poly.type
_entity_poly.pdbx_seq_one_letter_code
_entity_poly.pdbx_strand_id
1 'polypeptide(L)'
;MSKTSAIKELTNLLTKSLRHKIGSIVNKNEFYANKYAKDAEVILKHAERVGLEYSWNEEDKATIKEQLKKKLKKELEEKTFIKEEKFEVIDEEINKTLKELDLN
;
A
#
# COMPACT_ATOMS: atom_id res chain seq x y z
N MET A 1 8.82 15.68 12.40
CA MET A 1 9.01 14.20 12.43
C MET A 1 10.42 13.89 11.93
N SER A 2 11.02 12.77 12.33
CA SER A 2 12.28 12.32 11.69
C SER A 2 11.97 11.60 10.37
N LYS A 3 12.92 11.58 9.44
CA LYS A 3 12.75 10.90 8.15
C LYS A 3 12.43 9.41 8.29
N THR A 4 13.06 8.74 9.26
CA THR A 4 12.76 7.35 9.62
C THR A 4 11.32 7.16 10.15
N SER A 5 10.82 8.10 10.95
CA SER A 5 9.42 8.04 11.40
C SER A 5 8.43 8.26 10.24
N ALA A 6 8.77 9.14 9.29
CA ALA A 6 7.97 9.38 8.10
C ALA A 6 7.95 8.16 7.16
N ILE A 7 9.09 7.48 6.93
CA ILE A 7 9.14 6.20 6.18
C ILE A 7 8.20 5.17 6.79
N LYS A 8 8.22 5.03 8.12
CA LYS A 8 7.37 4.08 8.83
C LYS A 8 5.89 4.44 8.71
N GLU A 9 5.56 5.72 8.85
CA GLU A 9 4.18 6.21 8.68
C GLU A 9 3.67 6.00 7.27
N LEU A 10 4.44 6.42 6.26
CA LEU A 10 4.15 6.25 4.85
C LEU A 10 3.93 4.77 4.51
N THR A 11 4.84 3.91 4.96
CA THR A 11 4.72 2.45 4.77
C THR A 11 3.44 1.91 5.40
N ASN A 12 3.06 2.38 6.60
CA ASN A 12 1.82 1.96 7.26
C ASN A 12 0.57 2.40 6.49
N LEU A 13 0.56 3.63 5.99
CA LEU A 13 -0.56 4.17 5.21
C LEU A 13 -0.69 3.43 3.87
N LEU A 14 0.42 3.25 3.16
CA LEU A 14 0.45 2.50 1.90
C LEU A 14 0.03 1.05 2.09
N THR A 15 0.49 0.40 3.16
CA THR A 15 0.07 -0.99 3.47
C THR A 15 -1.45 -1.06 3.64
N LYS A 16 -2.04 -0.16 4.43
CA LYS A 16 -3.50 -0.17 4.65
C LYS A 16 -4.26 0.11 3.37
N SER A 17 -3.84 1.12 2.60
CA SER A 17 -4.49 1.49 1.34
C SER A 17 -4.44 0.33 0.33
N LEU A 18 -3.25 -0.23 0.09
CA LEU A 18 -3.06 -1.34 -0.84
C LEU A 18 -3.81 -2.59 -0.39
N ARG A 19 -3.85 -2.89 0.90
CA ARG A 19 -4.67 -4.00 1.43
C ARG A 19 -6.14 -3.81 1.09
N HIS A 20 -6.69 -2.61 1.25
CA HIS A 20 -8.07 -2.31 0.90
C HIS A 20 -8.32 -2.34 -0.61
N LYS A 21 -7.37 -1.83 -1.40
CA LYS A 21 -7.40 -1.86 -2.87
C LYS A 21 -7.40 -3.29 -3.40
N ILE A 22 -6.44 -4.10 -2.97
CA ILE A 22 -6.34 -5.53 -3.29
C ILE A 22 -7.61 -6.24 -2.82
N GLY A 23 -8.05 -6.00 -1.58
CA GLY A 23 -9.31 -6.51 -1.04
C GLY A 23 -10.53 -6.22 -1.92
N SER A 24 -10.61 -5.02 -2.49
CA SER A 24 -11.67 -4.63 -3.44
C SER A 24 -11.54 -5.36 -4.79
N ILE A 25 -10.33 -5.45 -5.34
CA ILE A 25 -10.05 -6.14 -6.61
C ILE A 25 -10.41 -7.63 -6.49
N VAL A 26 -9.99 -8.27 -5.40
CA VAL A 26 -10.19 -9.71 -5.21
C VAL A 26 -11.64 -10.07 -4.89
N ASN A 27 -12.40 -9.15 -4.28
CA ASN A 27 -13.80 -9.34 -3.89
C ASN A 27 -14.76 -8.49 -4.73
N LYS A 28 -14.41 -8.17 -5.98
CA LYS A 28 -15.13 -7.23 -6.85
C LYS A 28 -16.65 -7.47 -6.97
N ASN A 29 -17.11 -8.71 -6.75
CA ASN A 29 -18.52 -9.11 -6.81
C ASN A 29 -19.23 -9.07 -5.44
N GLU A 30 -18.54 -8.70 -4.37
CA GLU A 30 -19.09 -8.64 -3.01
C GLU A 30 -19.58 -7.23 -2.67
N PHE A 31 -20.62 -7.16 -1.85
CA PHE A 31 -21.27 -5.91 -1.42
C PHE A 31 -20.30 -4.88 -0.80
N TYR A 32 -19.19 -5.35 -0.20
CA TYR A 32 -18.20 -4.50 0.47
C TYR A 32 -17.07 -3.99 -0.42
N ALA A 33 -16.98 -4.41 -1.69
CA ALA A 33 -15.89 -4.01 -2.60
C ALA A 33 -15.79 -2.48 -2.77
N ASN A 34 -16.94 -1.83 -2.93
CA ASN A 34 -17.03 -0.36 -3.07
C ASN A 34 -16.62 0.37 -1.78
N LYS A 35 -16.95 -0.18 -0.61
CA LYS A 35 -16.53 0.39 0.68
C LYS A 35 -15.01 0.33 0.81
N TYR A 36 -14.41 -0.81 0.51
CA TYR A 36 -12.95 -0.96 0.55
C TYR A 36 -12.23 -0.06 -0.45
N ALA A 37 -12.78 0.12 -1.66
CA ALA A 37 -12.21 1.05 -2.64
C ALA A 37 -12.18 2.49 -2.11
N LYS A 38 -13.29 2.94 -1.49
CA LYS A 38 -13.38 4.30 -0.92
C LYS A 38 -12.43 4.50 0.26
N ASP A 39 -12.34 3.49 1.14
CA ASP A 39 -11.41 3.53 2.27
C ASP A 39 -9.95 3.56 1.78
N ALA A 40 -9.62 2.81 0.72
CA ALA A 40 -8.29 2.82 0.10
C ALA A 40 -7.92 4.21 -0.43
N GLU A 41 -8.85 4.90 -1.10
CA GLU A 41 -8.65 6.24 -1.67
C GLU A 41 -8.36 7.28 -0.58
N VAL A 42 -9.12 7.28 0.51
CA VAL A 42 -8.93 8.22 1.62
C VAL A 42 -7.55 8.03 2.26
N ILE A 43 -7.14 6.78 2.47
CA ILE A 43 -5.84 6.46 3.06
C ILE A 43 -4.71 6.82 2.09
N LEU A 44 -4.92 6.63 0.78
CA LEU A 44 -3.93 6.96 -0.24
C LEU A 44 -3.65 8.47 -0.28
N LYS A 45 -4.68 9.31 -0.20
CA LYS A 45 -4.51 10.78 -0.12
C LYS A 45 -3.69 11.21 1.11
N HIS A 46 -3.83 10.49 2.22
CA HIS A 46 -2.97 10.74 3.39
C HIS A 46 -1.53 10.30 3.14
N ALA A 47 -1.32 9.17 2.47
CA ALA A 47 0.01 8.71 2.09
C ALA A 47 0.69 9.69 1.11
N GLU A 48 -0.04 10.22 0.13
CA GLU A 48 0.41 11.26 -0.80
C GLU A 48 0.94 12.48 -0.05
N ARG A 49 0.18 12.99 0.92
CA ARG A 49 0.59 14.14 1.71
C ARG A 49 1.92 13.90 2.43
N VAL A 50 2.07 12.76 3.11
CA VAL A 50 3.33 12.40 3.80
C VAL A 50 4.47 12.21 2.79
N GLY A 51 4.17 11.65 1.61
CA GLY A 51 5.12 11.48 0.51
C GLY A 51 5.64 12.81 -0.03
N LEU A 52 4.81 13.86 -0.07
CA LEU A 52 5.21 15.19 -0.55
C LEU A 52 5.97 16.03 0.50
N GLU A 53 5.90 15.66 1.78
CA GLU A 53 6.54 16.42 2.86
C GLU A 53 8.07 16.27 2.91
N TYR A 54 8.63 15.24 2.26
CA TYR A 54 10.06 14.94 2.29
C TYR A 54 10.62 14.64 0.91
N SER A 55 11.89 15.00 0.69
CA SER A 55 12.66 14.54 -0.47
C SER A 55 13.25 13.15 -0.18
N TRP A 56 12.73 12.14 -0.90
CA TRP A 56 13.16 10.75 -0.80
C TRP A 56 14.32 10.49 -1.76
N ASN A 57 15.42 9.95 -1.24
CA ASN A 57 16.51 9.47 -2.08
C ASN A 57 16.26 8.01 -2.48
N GLU A 58 17.12 7.46 -3.34
CA GLU A 58 16.99 6.08 -3.82
C GLU A 58 17.04 5.02 -2.70
N GLU A 59 17.81 5.27 -1.64
CA GLU A 59 17.88 4.38 -0.48
C GLU A 59 16.57 4.39 0.33
N ASP A 60 15.96 5.56 0.51
CA ASP A 60 14.67 5.71 1.17
C ASP A 60 13.57 5.01 0.37
N LYS A 61 13.54 5.22 -0.96
CA LYS A 61 12.58 4.58 -1.87
C LYS A 61 12.70 3.06 -1.83
N ALA A 62 13.92 2.53 -1.90
CA ALA A 62 14.20 1.10 -1.77
C ALA A 62 13.72 0.55 -0.41
N THR A 63 13.99 1.30 0.67
CA THR A 63 13.56 0.94 2.03
C THR A 63 12.04 0.91 2.16
N ILE A 64 11.35 1.95 1.66
CA ILE A 64 9.89 2.02 1.64
C ILE A 64 9.32 0.82 0.88
N LYS A 65 9.85 0.52 -0.30
CA LYS A 65 9.39 -0.59 -1.15
C LYS A 65 9.57 -1.94 -0.47
N GLU A 66 10.73 -2.20 0.12
CA GLU A 66 11.01 -3.46 0.82
C GLU A 66 10.10 -3.63 2.05
N GLN A 67 10.00 -2.59 2.88
CA GLN A 67 9.15 -2.64 4.07
C GLN A 67 7.67 -2.79 3.71
N LEU A 68 7.22 -2.08 2.67
CA LEU A 68 5.85 -2.16 2.17
C LEU A 68 5.53 -3.57 1.67
N LYS A 69 6.39 -4.16 0.83
CA LYS A 69 6.20 -5.52 0.31
C LYS A 69 6.13 -6.54 1.44
N LYS A 70 7.08 -6.50 2.37
CA LYS A 70 7.12 -7.43 3.52
C LYS A 70 5.88 -7.30 4.40
N LYS A 71 5.47 -6.06 4.70
CA LYS A 71 4.34 -5.81 5.59
C LYS A 71 3.01 -6.13 4.93
N LEU A 72 2.81 -5.73 3.68
CA LEU A 72 1.59 -6.00 2.93
C LEU A 72 1.39 -7.50 2.73
N LYS A 73 2.44 -8.24 2.34
CA LYS A 73 2.37 -9.70 2.22
C LYS A 73 1.92 -10.34 3.53
N LYS A 74 2.55 -9.98 4.65
CA LYS A 74 2.17 -10.48 5.98
C LYS A 74 0.71 -10.14 6.34
N GLU A 75 0.28 -8.89 6.13
CA GLU A 75 -1.10 -8.49 6.43
C GLU A 75 -2.13 -9.21 5.54
N LEU A 76 -1.78 -9.61 4.33
CA LEU A 76 -2.67 -10.36 3.44
C LEU A 76 -2.68 -11.86 3.76
N GLU A 77 -1.54 -12.46 4.11
CA GLU A 77 -1.43 -13.85 4.57
C GLU A 77 -2.22 -14.10 5.86
N GLU A 78 -2.21 -13.14 6.79
CA GLU A 78 -3.02 -13.20 8.02
C GLU A 78 -4.54 -13.10 7.73
N LYS A 79 -4.94 -12.71 6.51
CA LYS A 79 -6.33 -12.61 6.10
C LYS A 79 -6.74 -13.88 5.34
N THR A 80 -7.44 -14.74 6.06
CA THR A 80 -7.99 -16.03 5.59
C THR A 80 -8.86 -15.96 4.33
N PHE A 81 -9.27 -14.78 3.87
CA PHE A 81 -10.12 -14.60 2.68
C PHE A 81 -9.36 -14.30 1.38
N ILE A 82 -8.03 -14.12 1.42
CA ILE A 82 -7.23 -13.86 0.22
C ILE A 82 -6.52 -15.15 -0.17
N LYS A 83 -6.98 -15.78 -1.25
CA LYS A 83 -6.30 -16.92 -1.85
C LYS A 83 -4.90 -16.50 -2.31
N GLU A 84 -3.92 -17.36 -2.10
CA GLU A 84 -2.51 -17.15 -2.46
C GLU A 84 -2.32 -16.82 -3.95
N GLU A 85 -3.17 -17.38 -4.82
CA GLU A 85 -3.29 -17.07 -6.26
C GLU A 85 -3.49 -15.58 -6.55
N LYS A 86 -4.08 -14.84 -5.60
CA LYS A 86 -4.35 -13.40 -5.71
C LYS A 86 -3.20 -12.55 -5.17
N PHE A 87 -2.07 -13.17 -4.82
CA PHE A 87 -0.82 -12.46 -4.51
C PHE A 87 -0.06 -12.02 -5.76
N GLU A 88 -0.40 -12.54 -6.94
CA GLU A 88 0.22 -12.10 -8.20
C GLU A 88 -0.01 -10.60 -8.47
N VAL A 89 -1.16 -10.05 -8.06
CA VAL A 89 -1.46 -8.62 -8.23
C VAL A 89 -0.78 -7.71 -7.19
N ILE A 90 -0.14 -8.27 -6.15
CA ILE A 90 0.50 -7.47 -5.09
C ILE A 90 1.66 -6.65 -5.66
N ASP A 91 2.59 -7.29 -6.35
CA ASP A 91 3.79 -6.63 -6.85
C ASP A 91 3.43 -5.58 -7.92
N GLU A 92 2.43 -5.87 -8.76
CA GLU A 92 1.92 -4.92 -9.74
C GLU A 92 1.31 -3.68 -9.06
N GLU A 93 0.43 -3.88 -8.07
CA GLU A 93 -0.23 -2.77 -7.38
C GLU A 93 0.73 -1.96 -6.51
N ILE A 94 1.72 -2.60 -5.87
CA ILE A 94 2.81 -1.89 -5.17
C ILE A 94 3.56 -1.00 -6.16
N ASN A 95 4.03 -1.55 -7.28
CA ASN A 95 4.82 -0.78 -8.24
C ASN A 95 4.00 0.37 -8.85
N LYS A 96 2.73 0.12 -9.17
CA LYS A 96 1.81 1.14 -9.68
C LYS A 96 1.62 2.27 -8.69
N THR A 97 1.32 1.96 -7.43
CA THR A 97 1.13 2.99 -6.39
C THR A 97 2.42 3.73 -6.05
N LEU A 98 3.58 3.06 -6.01
CA LEU A 98 4.85 3.76 -5.81
C LEU A 98 5.18 4.69 -6.99
N LYS A 99 4.87 4.29 -8.23
CA LYS A 99 5.05 5.14 -9.41
C LYS A 99 4.11 6.36 -9.41
N GLU A 100 2.86 6.19 -8.99
CA GLU A 100 1.89 7.29 -8.83
C GLU A 100 2.37 8.33 -7.80
N LEU A 101 3.18 7.91 -6.82
CA LEU A 101 3.71 8.75 -5.75
C LEU A 101 5.13 9.25 -5.99
N ASP A 102 5.74 8.95 -7.14
CA ASP A 102 7.16 9.24 -7.44
C ASP A 102 8.15 8.61 -6.42
N LEU A 103 7.77 7.43 -5.89
CA LEU A 103 8.53 6.65 -4.90
C LEU A 103 9.20 5.40 -5.50
N ASN A 104 9.21 5.25 -6.81
CA ASN A 104 9.88 4.16 -7.54
C ASN A 104 11.05 4.68 -8.37
#